data_AF-A0A9Q0C0F7-F1
#
_entry.id   AF-A0A9Q0C0F7-F1
#
_cell.length_a   1.000
_cell.length_b   1.000
_cell.length_c   1.000
_cell.angle_alpha   90.00
_cell.angle_beta   90.00
_cell.angle_gamma   90.00
#
_symmetry.space_group_name_H-M   'P 1'
#
loop_
_entity.id
_entity.type
_entity.pdbx_description
1 polymer ?
#
loop_
_entity_poly.entity_id
_entity_poly.type
_entity_poly.pdbx_seq_one_letter_code
_entity_poly.pdbx_strand_id
1 'polypeptide(L)'
;MVATASDRVEHDEGEDRNEIVLRGRISAGPQERVLPSGARVVVCRLVVARGATVMTRGSRQRSDWVECAAWAGEQRRKLLRWEVGDVVEVSGALRRRHYRAGTAASSVVEVEALCEAHDTTVLDLDGVVYVGAEAVPGAPEHLRRARERGTHLAYVTNNASRTPGAVEDKLSGLGVPVAPGDVVTSAQAAARVLAEQLEPGARVFLIGGDGLETALVDAGLTPVTEVADEPQAVVQGFGPDMPWGRVVAGATLVRRGLPWVASNTDMTFPTQDGLGPGNGTLVRLIADFAEREPVVAGKPSPPLLQETQRRVGGQRPLMVGDRLDTDIAGALAVQWPSLLVLTGVTGLAELVAARPGERPTYLAEDLGGLLVAHPEPQRDGDAWVVGGWRAQVGDGRLRVDGDGTSGDWWRAVAASAWSALDEEGAAPDCSGLCPPEQGER
;
A
#
# COMPACT_ATOMS: atom_id res chain seq x y z
N MET A 1 31.34 19.37 40.16
CA MET A 1 30.24 18.76 40.94
C MET A 1 30.01 17.39 40.33
N VAL A 2 30.36 16.33 41.06
CA VAL A 2 30.12 14.94 40.66
C VAL A 2 28.62 14.70 40.85
N ALA A 3 27.91 14.33 39.79
CA ALA A 3 26.52 13.90 39.88
C ALA A 3 26.47 12.38 39.73
N THR A 4 26.11 11.73 40.82
CA THR A 4 25.86 10.31 41.01
C THR A 4 24.63 9.85 40.25
N ALA A 5 24.70 8.63 39.69
CA ALA A 5 23.56 7.93 39.14
C ALA A 5 22.60 7.50 40.26
N SER A 6 21.44 8.16 40.34
CA SER A 6 20.21 7.79 41.08
C SER A 6 19.21 8.90 40.74
N ASP A 7 18.03 8.69 40.18
CA ASP A 7 17.09 7.60 40.30
C ASP A 7 16.67 7.06 38.93
N ARG A 8 16.30 5.77 38.86
CA ARG A 8 15.58 5.22 37.72
C ARG A 8 14.28 6.02 37.58
N VAL A 9 14.19 6.81 36.52
CA VAL A 9 12.90 7.23 35.98
C VAL A 9 12.24 5.95 35.50
N GLU A 10 11.14 5.55 36.13
CA GLU A 10 10.25 4.53 35.58
C GLU A 10 9.87 4.99 34.17
N HIS A 11 10.27 4.20 33.17
CA HIS A 11 9.82 4.41 31.80
C HIS A 11 8.30 4.19 31.80
N ASP A 12 7.56 5.28 31.63
CA ASP A 12 6.19 5.22 31.13
C ASP A 12 6.26 4.54 29.75
N GLU A 13 5.50 3.46 29.54
CA GLU A 13 5.47 2.64 28.32
C GLU A 13 4.74 3.38 27.16
N GLY A 14 5.09 4.65 26.93
CA GLY A 14 4.64 5.41 25.78
C GLY A 14 5.59 5.22 24.61
N GLU A 15 5.06 4.79 23.45
CA GLU A 15 5.81 4.78 22.19
C GLU A 15 6.49 6.12 21.91
N ASP A 16 7.74 6.07 21.43
CA ASP A 16 8.51 7.25 21.05
C ASP A 16 7.78 8.07 19.96
N ARG A 17 7.08 9.15 20.34
CA ARG A 17 6.35 10.04 19.42
C ARG A 17 7.29 11.02 18.70
N ASN A 18 7.30 11.00 17.37
CA ASN A 18 8.17 11.85 16.54
C ASN A 18 7.40 12.85 15.65
N GLU A 19 6.50 13.63 16.22
CA GLU A 19 5.65 14.62 15.52
C GLU A 19 5.85 16.04 16.05
N ILE A 20 5.61 17.04 15.19
CA ILE A 20 5.64 18.46 15.53
C ILE A 20 4.44 19.18 14.90
N VAL A 21 3.79 20.05 15.69
CA VAL A 21 2.81 21.04 15.20
C VAL A 21 3.25 22.41 15.70
N LEU A 22 3.54 23.31 14.76
CA LEU A 22 3.94 24.69 15.02
C LEU A 22 2.84 25.63 14.53
N ARG A 23 2.13 26.26 15.46
CA ARG A 23 1.19 27.34 15.16
C ARG A 23 1.80 28.68 15.53
N GLY A 24 1.98 29.55 14.55
CA GLY A 24 2.69 30.80 14.77
C GLY A 24 2.33 31.89 13.77
N ARG A 25 2.89 33.06 13.97
CA ARG A 25 2.72 34.22 13.10
C ARG A 25 3.93 34.40 12.18
N ILE A 26 3.72 34.65 10.90
CA ILE A 26 4.79 35.02 9.97
C ILE A 26 5.36 36.38 10.37
N SER A 27 6.64 36.41 10.69
CA SER A 27 7.38 37.60 11.16
C SER A 27 8.35 38.15 10.13
N ALA A 28 8.82 37.29 9.22
CA ALA A 28 9.53 37.68 8.02
C ALA A 28 8.89 36.92 6.85
N GLY A 29 8.48 37.66 5.83
CA GLY A 29 7.75 37.13 4.69
C GLY A 29 8.59 36.15 3.85
N PRO A 30 7.94 35.35 3.01
CA PRO A 30 8.60 34.39 2.13
C PRO A 30 9.58 35.08 1.17
N GLN A 31 10.81 34.60 1.13
CA GLN A 31 11.85 35.08 0.20
C GLN A 31 12.39 33.90 -0.60
N GLU A 32 12.38 34.03 -1.93
CA GLU A 32 13.05 33.06 -2.80
C GLU A 32 14.57 33.30 -2.75
N ARG A 33 15.33 32.22 -2.53
CA ARG A 33 16.79 32.22 -2.50
C ARG A 33 17.30 31.18 -3.48
N VAL A 34 18.30 31.56 -4.26
CA VAL A 34 19.06 30.63 -5.10
C VAL A 34 20.29 30.21 -4.32
N LEU A 35 20.44 28.90 -4.10
CA LEU A 35 21.56 28.34 -3.38
C LEU A 35 22.79 28.21 -4.31
N PRO A 36 24.01 28.07 -3.76
CA PRO A 36 25.22 27.87 -4.57
C PRO A 36 25.16 26.65 -5.51
N SER A 37 24.30 25.66 -5.21
CA SER A 37 24.02 24.50 -6.08
C SER A 37 23.10 24.80 -7.27
N GLY A 38 22.57 26.02 -7.38
CA GLY A 38 21.56 26.40 -8.37
C GLY A 38 20.11 26.06 -7.96
N ALA A 39 19.92 25.34 -6.84
CA ALA A 39 18.59 25.02 -6.33
C ALA A 39 17.87 26.27 -5.78
N ARG A 40 16.55 26.35 -6.00
CA ARG A 40 15.69 27.42 -5.50
C ARG A 40 14.92 26.97 -4.27
N VAL A 41 14.99 27.76 -3.21
CA VAL A 41 14.28 27.56 -1.94
C VAL A 41 13.49 28.81 -1.59
N VAL A 42 12.30 28.66 -1.00
CA VAL A 42 11.57 29.78 -0.40
C VAL A 42 11.68 29.66 1.10
N VAL A 43 12.11 30.72 1.78
CA VAL A 43 12.25 30.74 3.24
C VAL A 43 11.37 31.82 3.87
N CYS A 44 10.74 31.53 5.00
CA CYS A 44 10.02 32.52 5.81
C CYS A 44 10.29 32.28 7.30
N ARG A 45 9.99 33.25 8.16
CA ARG A 45 10.18 33.11 9.61
C ARG A 45 8.85 33.07 10.34
N LEU A 46 8.59 31.96 11.03
CA LEU A 46 7.44 31.75 11.89
C LEU A 46 7.80 32.11 13.35
N VAL A 47 7.00 32.94 14.01
CA VAL A 47 7.10 33.22 15.45
C VAL A 47 6.01 32.43 16.17
N VAL A 48 6.42 31.53 17.06
CA VAL A 48 5.54 30.65 17.82
C VAL A 48 5.45 31.19 19.25
N ALA A 49 4.22 31.34 19.76
CA ALA A 49 4.00 31.82 21.12
C ALA A 49 4.44 30.76 22.14
N ARG A 50 5.10 31.16 23.21
CA ARG A 50 5.38 30.27 24.35
C ARG A 50 4.21 30.30 25.33
N GLY A 51 3.63 29.13 25.60
CA GLY A 51 2.80 28.94 26.79
C GLY A 51 3.62 29.09 28.07
N ALA A 52 2.98 29.52 29.16
CA ALA A 52 3.63 29.55 30.46
C ALA A 52 3.78 28.13 31.01
N THR A 53 5.00 27.62 31.10
CA THR A 53 5.32 26.35 31.76
C THR A 53 6.02 26.57 33.09
N VAL A 54 6.15 25.51 33.91
CA VAL A 54 6.89 25.54 35.18
C VAL A 54 8.35 25.98 34.97
N MET A 55 8.96 25.66 33.83
CA MET A 55 10.33 26.03 33.48
C MET A 55 10.48 27.47 32.93
N THR A 56 9.39 28.11 32.48
CA THR A 56 9.42 29.48 31.94
C THR A 56 8.86 30.52 32.92
N ARG A 57 8.56 30.13 34.17
CA ARG A 57 8.01 31.00 35.21
C ARG A 57 9.05 32.07 35.60
N GLY A 58 8.83 33.31 35.15
CA GLY A 58 9.76 34.44 35.36
C GLY A 58 10.58 34.84 34.11
N SER A 59 10.46 34.12 33.00
CA SER A 59 11.09 34.51 31.73
C SER A 59 10.41 35.74 31.12
N ARG A 60 11.21 36.70 30.63
CA ARG A 60 10.72 37.83 29.82
C ARG A 60 10.46 37.44 28.36
N GLN A 61 10.95 36.29 27.91
CA GLN A 61 10.79 35.82 26.53
C GLN A 61 9.44 35.10 26.38
N ARG A 62 8.56 35.66 25.54
CA ARG A 62 7.17 35.21 25.34
C ARG A 62 6.95 34.45 24.03
N SER A 63 7.98 34.29 23.21
CA SER A 63 7.91 33.62 21.92
C SER A 63 9.27 33.05 21.49
N ASP A 64 9.21 32.04 20.62
CA ASP A 64 10.34 31.52 19.85
C ASP A 64 10.12 31.81 18.36
N TRP A 65 11.16 31.62 17.54
CA TRP A 65 11.03 31.72 16.10
C TRP A 65 11.72 30.55 15.40
N VAL A 66 11.14 30.10 14.29
CA VAL A 66 11.59 29.00 13.45
C VAL A 66 11.67 29.49 12.01
N GLU A 67 12.74 29.15 11.31
CA GLU A 67 12.85 29.37 9.86
C GLU A 67 12.20 28.19 9.13
N CYS A 68 11.18 28.47 8.34
CA CYS A 68 10.51 27.50 7.49
C CYS A 68 11.11 27.60 6.09
N ALA A 69 11.50 26.48 5.50
CA ALA A 69 12.06 26.41 4.16
C ALA A 69 11.28 25.43 3.29
N ALA A 70 10.88 25.86 2.10
CA ALA A 70 10.22 25.02 1.11
C ALA A 70 11.12 24.83 -0.11
N TRP A 71 11.37 23.58 -0.46
CA TRP A 71 12.24 23.18 -1.57
C TRP A 71 11.44 22.72 -2.80
N ALA A 72 10.35 21.98 -2.57
CA ALA A 72 9.49 21.46 -3.63
C ALA A 72 8.56 22.55 -4.21
N GLY A 73 8.26 22.44 -5.50
CA GLY A 73 7.60 23.50 -6.28
C GLY A 73 6.21 23.91 -5.76
N GLU A 74 5.44 22.95 -5.25
CA GLU A 74 4.09 23.21 -4.71
C GLU A 74 4.16 23.92 -3.36
N GLN A 75 5.01 23.45 -2.46
CA GLN A 75 5.25 24.02 -1.14
C GLN A 75 5.85 25.42 -1.26
N ARG A 76 6.74 25.65 -2.23
CA ARG A 76 7.25 27.00 -2.54
C ARG A 76 6.12 27.93 -2.94
N ARG A 77 5.22 27.52 -3.84
CA ARG A 77 4.04 28.32 -4.23
C ARG A 77 3.10 28.57 -3.05
N LYS A 78 2.90 27.58 -2.16
CA LYS A 78 2.11 27.73 -0.93
C LYS A 78 2.75 28.74 0.02
N LEU A 79 4.05 28.59 0.28
CA LEU A 79 4.78 29.49 1.17
C LEU A 79 4.77 30.93 0.63
N LEU A 80 4.98 31.12 -0.68
CA LEU A 80 4.97 32.45 -1.33
C LEU A 80 3.64 33.21 -1.22
N ARG A 81 2.54 32.54 -0.85
CA ARG A 81 1.24 33.18 -0.61
C ARG A 81 1.09 33.72 0.80
N TRP A 82 2.01 33.39 1.71
CA TRP A 82 1.95 33.88 3.08
C TRP A 82 2.51 35.28 3.18
N GLU A 83 1.89 36.10 4.01
CA GLU A 83 2.28 37.48 4.27
C GLU A 83 2.73 37.67 5.72
N VAL A 84 3.52 38.72 5.97
CA VAL A 84 3.90 39.08 7.34
C VAL A 84 2.65 39.43 8.13
N GLY A 85 2.41 38.72 9.22
CA GLY A 85 1.20 38.86 10.03
C GLY A 85 0.28 37.64 9.99
N ASP A 86 0.39 36.80 8.95
CA ASP A 86 -0.42 35.59 8.82
C ASP A 86 -0.18 34.64 9.98
N VAL A 87 -1.27 34.06 10.50
CA VAL A 87 -1.20 32.98 11.49
C VAL A 87 -1.32 31.68 10.73
N VAL A 88 -0.25 30.88 10.76
CA VAL A 88 -0.16 29.62 10.03
C VAL A 88 0.14 28.48 10.98
N GLU A 89 -0.29 27.29 10.58
CA GLU A 89 0.03 26.05 11.25
C GLU A 89 0.87 25.17 10.32
N VAL A 90 1.94 24.61 10.87
CA VAL A 90 2.88 23.74 10.16
C VAL A 90 3.00 22.46 10.97
N SER A 91 2.65 21.32 10.40
CA SER A 91 2.62 20.03 11.09
C SER A 91 3.34 18.92 10.32
N GLY A 92 3.96 17.97 11.04
CA GLY A 92 4.42 16.68 10.52
C GLY A 92 5.53 16.04 11.36
N ALA A 93 6.33 15.12 10.82
CA ALA A 93 7.28 14.33 11.61
C ALA A 93 8.64 15.03 11.84
N LEU A 94 9.26 14.87 13.02
CA LEU A 94 10.53 15.52 13.34
C LEU A 94 11.76 14.68 12.93
N ARG A 95 12.31 14.86 11.72
CA ARG A 95 13.58 14.19 11.36
C ARG A 95 14.76 15.16 11.39
N ARG A 96 15.81 14.83 12.17
CA ARG A 96 17.04 15.63 12.26
C ARG A 96 18.06 15.19 11.21
N ARG A 97 18.20 15.94 10.11
CA ARG A 97 19.35 15.78 9.19
C ARG A 97 20.50 16.69 9.63
N HIS A 98 21.72 16.15 9.66
CA HIS A 98 22.93 16.91 9.97
C HIS A 98 23.58 17.40 8.69
N TYR A 99 23.65 18.72 8.51
CA TYR A 99 24.43 19.31 7.43
C TYR A 99 25.73 19.88 7.98
N ARG A 100 26.85 19.57 7.32
CA ARG A 100 28.10 20.33 7.49
C ARG A 100 28.22 21.33 6.35
N ALA A 101 28.07 22.60 6.66
CA ALA A 101 28.45 23.70 5.79
C ALA A 101 29.55 24.50 6.50
N GLY A 102 30.81 24.27 6.13
CA GLY A 102 31.96 24.87 6.82
C GLY A 102 32.13 24.36 8.25
N THR A 103 32.52 25.25 9.18
CA THR A 103 32.86 24.92 10.58
C THR A 103 31.66 24.77 11.53
N ALA A 104 30.42 24.92 11.05
CA ALA A 104 29.21 24.81 11.88
C ALA A 104 28.25 23.73 11.35
N ALA A 105 27.62 23.02 12.29
CA ALA A 105 26.56 22.05 12.02
C ALA A 105 25.18 22.70 12.20
N SER A 106 24.26 22.46 11.27
CA SER A 106 22.85 22.87 11.38
C SER A 106 21.90 21.67 11.25
N SER A 107 20.70 21.78 11.85
CA SER A 107 19.63 20.78 11.81
C SER A 107 18.32 21.38 11.27
N VAL A 108 17.64 20.65 10.37
CA VAL A 108 16.34 21.00 9.73
C VAL A 108 15.35 19.83 9.92
N VAL A 109 14.04 20.10 9.89
CA VAL A 109 12.90 19.16 10.10
C VAL A 109 11.96 19.14 8.86
N GLU A 110 11.51 17.96 8.41
CA GLU A 110 10.74 17.75 7.15
C GLU A 110 9.57 16.75 7.30
N VAL A 111 8.52 16.87 6.48
CA VAL A 111 7.31 16.01 6.47
C VAL A 111 7.23 15.24 5.14
N GLU A 112 7.44 13.92 5.18
CA GLU A 112 7.50 13.06 3.98
C GLU A 112 6.12 12.46 3.66
N ALA A 113 5.75 12.44 2.37
CA ALA A 113 4.55 11.72 1.91
C ALA A 113 4.77 10.20 1.96
N LEU A 114 3.68 9.41 1.99
CA LEU A 114 3.81 7.94 2.06
C LEU A 114 4.66 7.37 0.91
N CYS A 115 4.48 7.86 -0.31
CA CYS A 115 5.29 7.46 -1.47
C CYS A 115 6.77 7.85 -1.40
N GLU A 116 7.19 8.71 -0.47
CA GLU A 116 8.59 9.08 -0.25
C GLU A 116 9.23 8.21 0.84
N ALA A 117 8.43 7.65 1.75
CA ALA A 117 8.88 6.69 2.75
C ALA A 117 9.20 5.31 2.12
N HIS A 118 8.50 4.96 1.05
CA HIS A 118 8.64 3.70 0.31
C HIS A 118 9.29 3.95 -1.05
N ASP A 119 10.32 3.17 -1.39
CA ASP A 119 11.03 3.34 -2.66
C ASP A 119 10.35 2.61 -3.83
N THR A 120 9.42 1.70 -3.54
CA THR A 120 8.62 0.98 -4.54
C THR A 120 7.19 0.84 -4.06
N THR A 121 6.24 1.23 -4.91
CA THR A 121 4.81 1.08 -4.70
C THR A 121 4.32 -0.08 -5.58
N VAL A 122 3.91 -1.16 -4.94
CA VAL A 122 3.45 -2.39 -5.59
C VAL A 122 1.92 -2.37 -5.59
N LEU A 123 1.31 -2.25 -6.76
CA LEU A 123 -0.10 -1.94 -6.96
C LEU A 123 -0.82 -3.18 -7.47
N ASP A 124 -1.87 -3.62 -6.79
CA ASP A 124 -2.90 -4.39 -7.48
C ASP A 124 -3.52 -3.57 -8.63
N LEU A 125 -4.18 -4.25 -9.57
CA LEU A 125 -4.79 -3.62 -10.73
C LEU A 125 -6.31 -3.45 -10.60
N ASP A 126 -7.03 -4.54 -10.35
CA ASP A 126 -8.49 -4.61 -10.47
C ASP A 126 -9.11 -4.10 -9.16
N GLY A 127 -9.76 -2.94 -9.19
CA GLY A 127 -10.28 -2.28 -7.98
C GLY A 127 -9.34 -1.22 -7.40
N VAL A 128 -8.08 -1.17 -7.85
CA VAL A 128 -7.08 -0.17 -7.40
C VAL A 128 -6.71 0.81 -8.51
N VAL A 129 -6.32 0.32 -9.68
CA VAL A 129 -5.89 1.14 -10.83
C VAL A 129 -7.02 1.30 -11.83
N TYR A 130 -7.81 0.25 -12.05
CA TYR A 130 -8.96 0.27 -12.95
C TYR A 130 -10.10 -0.61 -12.45
N VAL A 131 -11.31 -0.35 -12.93
CA VAL A 131 -12.48 -1.23 -12.76
C VAL A 131 -13.04 -1.52 -14.15
N GLY A 132 -12.93 -2.78 -14.58
CA GLY A 132 -13.30 -3.17 -15.94
C GLY A 132 -12.46 -2.46 -17.01
N ALA A 133 -13.10 -1.58 -17.78
CA ALA A 133 -12.48 -0.84 -18.88
C ALA A 133 -12.05 0.59 -18.50
N GLU A 134 -12.44 1.08 -17.32
CA GLU A 134 -12.23 2.47 -16.91
C GLU A 134 -11.16 2.55 -15.81
N ALA A 135 -10.36 3.61 -15.82
CA ALA A 135 -9.45 3.89 -14.73
C ALA A 135 -10.24 4.23 -13.46
N VAL A 136 -9.73 3.83 -12.30
CA VAL A 136 -10.23 4.34 -11.02
C VAL A 136 -10.05 5.87 -11.03
N PRO A 137 -11.06 6.66 -10.62
CA PRO A 137 -10.97 8.12 -10.62
C PRO A 137 -9.70 8.62 -9.92
N GLY A 138 -8.96 9.52 -10.58
CA GLY A 138 -7.71 10.08 -10.06
C GLY A 138 -6.49 9.15 -10.13
N ALA A 139 -6.65 7.83 -10.35
CA ALA A 139 -5.54 6.87 -10.31
C ALA A 139 -4.36 7.24 -11.24
N PRO A 140 -4.57 7.57 -12.54
CA PRO A 140 -3.46 7.94 -13.42
C PRO A 140 -2.66 9.15 -12.90
N GLU A 141 -3.35 10.17 -12.38
CA GLU A 141 -2.74 11.40 -11.88
C GLU A 141 -2.00 11.17 -10.55
N HIS A 142 -2.57 10.38 -9.65
CA HIS A 142 -1.91 10.05 -8.37
C HIS A 142 -0.63 9.24 -8.59
N LEU A 143 -0.67 8.24 -9.48
CA LEU A 143 0.48 7.42 -9.83
C LEU A 143 1.57 8.22 -10.54
N ARG A 144 1.20 9.14 -11.44
CA ARG A 144 2.14 10.06 -12.08
C ARG A 144 2.87 10.91 -11.05
N ARG A 145 2.14 11.50 -10.10
CA ARG A 145 2.71 12.31 -9.02
C ARG A 145 3.58 11.49 -8.07
N ALA A 146 3.19 10.25 -7.76
CA ALA A 146 3.99 9.36 -6.93
C ALA A 146 5.33 9.04 -7.61
N ARG A 147 5.30 8.68 -8.90
CA ARG A 147 6.50 8.45 -9.71
C ARG A 147 7.40 9.68 -9.80
N GLU A 148 6.82 10.87 -9.97
CA GLU A 148 7.56 12.15 -9.96
C GLU A 148 8.23 12.47 -8.62
N ARG A 149 7.71 11.90 -7.51
CA ARG A 149 8.32 11.99 -6.17
C ARG A 149 9.37 10.89 -5.91
N GLY A 150 9.60 10.01 -6.87
CA GLY A 150 10.75 9.10 -6.87
C GLY A 150 10.47 7.67 -6.45
N THR A 151 9.22 7.27 -6.15
CA THR A 151 8.90 5.84 -5.99
C THR A 151 8.88 5.14 -7.34
N HIS A 152 9.41 3.93 -7.40
CA HIS A 152 9.17 3.01 -8.49
C HIS A 152 7.72 2.50 -8.41
N LEU A 153 7.10 2.24 -9.56
CA LEU A 153 5.75 1.66 -9.63
C LEU A 153 5.88 0.23 -10.14
N ALA A 154 5.29 -0.71 -9.42
CA ALA A 154 5.21 -2.11 -9.79
C ALA A 154 3.72 -2.47 -9.88
N TYR A 155 3.27 -2.99 -11.00
CA TYR A 155 1.88 -3.38 -11.23
C TYR A 155 1.76 -4.89 -11.16
N VAL A 156 1.03 -5.41 -10.16
CA VAL A 156 0.88 -6.84 -9.92
C VAL A 156 -0.53 -7.31 -10.18
N THR A 157 -0.67 -8.48 -10.81
CA THR A 157 -2.00 -9.07 -11.06
C THR A 157 -2.01 -10.58 -10.90
N ASN A 158 -3.09 -11.09 -10.31
CA ASN A 158 -3.38 -12.52 -10.28
C ASN A 158 -3.80 -13.07 -11.64
N ASN A 159 -4.10 -12.23 -12.63
CA ASN A 159 -4.50 -12.68 -13.95
C ASN A 159 -3.32 -13.26 -14.76
N ALA A 160 -3.36 -14.57 -14.99
CA ALA A 160 -2.36 -15.30 -15.77
C ALA A 160 -2.70 -15.45 -17.27
N SER A 161 -3.85 -14.95 -17.72
CA SER A 161 -4.29 -15.14 -19.11
C SER A 161 -3.59 -14.21 -20.10
N ARG A 162 -3.17 -13.02 -19.66
CA ARG A 162 -2.57 -11.97 -20.49
C ARG A 162 -1.07 -11.92 -20.32
N THR A 163 -0.37 -11.58 -21.39
CA THR A 163 1.06 -11.28 -21.32
C THR A 163 1.29 -9.96 -20.57
N PRO A 164 2.47 -9.75 -19.96
CA PRO A 164 2.82 -8.47 -19.33
C PRO A 164 2.65 -7.29 -20.29
N GLY A 165 3.11 -7.42 -21.54
CA GLY A 165 2.96 -6.36 -22.56
C GLY A 165 1.50 -5.99 -22.85
N ALA A 166 0.59 -6.96 -22.89
CA ALA A 166 -0.84 -6.66 -23.07
C ALA A 166 -1.44 -5.89 -21.87
N VAL A 167 -0.91 -6.10 -20.67
CA VAL A 167 -1.30 -5.35 -19.48
C VAL A 167 -0.69 -3.95 -19.51
N GLU A 168 0.58 -3.82 -19.91
CA GLU A 168 1.27 -2.52 -20.12
C GLU A 168 0.52 -1.66 -21.16
N ASP A 169 0.07 -2.24 -22.26
CA ASP A 169 -0.73 -1.57 -23.29
C ASP A 169 -2.06 -1.07 -22.72
N LYS A 170 -2.75 -1.90 -21.91
CA LYS A 170 -3.99 -1.50 -21.24
C LYS A 170 -3.74 -0.32 -20.29
N LEU A 171 -2.73 -0.40 -19.43
CA LEU A 171 -2.38 0.66 -18.48
C LEU A 171 -2.05 1.97 -19.21
N SER A 172 -1.26 1.89 -20.27
CA SER A 172 -0.93 3.03 -21.13
C SER A 172 -2.18 3.66 -21.75
N GLY A 173 -3.12 2.85 -22.24
CA GLY A 173 -4.39 3.30 -22.78
C GLY A 173 -5.29 4.03 -21.77
N LEU A 174 -5.12 3.74 -20.48
CA LEU A 174 -5.80 4.42 -19.37
C LEU A 174 -5.06 5.67 -18.87
N GLY A 175 -3.94 6.04 -19.50
CA GLY A 175 -3.09 7.15 -19.09
C GLY A 175 -2.24 6.87 -17.84
N VAL A 176 -2.17 5.62 -17.40
CA VAL A 176 -1.38 5.20 -16.23
C VAL A 176 0.10 5.13 -16.62
N PRO A 177 1.01 5.73 -15.84
CA PRO A 177 2.43 5.74 -16.16
C PRO A 177 3.05 4.35 -15.97
N VAL A 178 3.36 3.67 -17.06
CA VAL A 178 3.96 2.33 -17.06
C VAL A 178 5.19 2.31 -17.96
N ALA A 179 6.25 1.63 -17.50
CA ALA A 179 7.45 1.33 -18.28
C ALA A 179 7.59 -0.19 -18.48
N PRO A 180 8.34 -0.63 -19.50
CA PRO A 180 8.61 -2.05 -19.71
C PRO A 180 9.21 -2.69 -18.46
N GLY A 181 8.58 -3.75 -17.98
CA GLY A 181 9.02 -4.48 -16.77
C GLY A 181 8.43 -3.97 -15.46
N ASP A 182 7.61 -2.92 -15.48
CA ASP A 182 6.84 -2.50 -14.30
C ASP A 182 5.71 -3.49 -13.99
N VAL A 183 5.24 -4.27 -14.98
CA VAL A 183 4.17 -5.27 -14.79
C VAL A 183 4.73 -6.64 -14.41
N VAL A 184 4.18 -7.23 -13.36
CA VAL A 184 4.48 -8.58 -12.91
C VAL A 184 3.20 -9.40 -12.72
N THR A 185 3.11 -10.54 -13.39
CA THR A 185 1.91 -11.39 -13.38
C THR A 185 2.10 -12.66 -12.57
N SER A 186 1.01 -13.22 -12.08
CA SER A 186 1.02 -14.54 -11.43
C SER A 186 1.51 -15.68 -12.33
N ALA A 187 1.40 -15.52 -13.67
CA ALA A 187 1.99 -16.44 -14.63
C ALA A 187 3.52 -16.46 -14.53
N GLN A 188 4.15 -15.29 -14.43
CA GLN A 188 5.60 -15.17 -14.27
C GLN A 188 6.06 -15.75 -12.93
N ALA A 189 5.28 -15.52 -11.86
CA ALA A 189 5.54 -16.11 -10.56
C ALA A 189 5.43 -17.65 -10.59
N ALA A 190 4.41 -18.19 -11.25
CA ALA A 190 4.22 -19.64 -11.39
C ALA A 190 5.35 -20.30 -12.18
N ALA A 191 5.76 -19.68 -13.30
CA ALA A 191 6.88 -20.15 -14.09
C ALA A 191 8.20 -20.10 -13.30
N ARG A 192 8.41 -19.05 -12.48
CA ARG A 192 9.57 -18.94 -11.60
C ARG A 192 9.62 -20.06 -10.57
N VAL A 193 8.51 -20.35 -9.90
CA VAL A 193 8.40 -21.45 -8.91
C VAL A 193 8.81 -22.78 -9.54
N LEU A 194 8.39 -23.04 -10.78
CA LEU A 194 8.77 -24.26 -11.51
C LEU A 194 10.24 -24.25 -11.94
N ALA A 195 10.75 -23.12 -12.42
CA ALA A 195 12.14 -23.00 -12.86
C ALA A 195 13.16 -23.15 -11.71
N GLU A 196 12.74 -22.95 -10.46
CA GLU A 196 13.57 -23.25 -9.28
C GLU A 196 13.61 -24.74 -8.92
N GLN A 197 12.65 -25.52 -9.44
CA GLN A 197 12.50 -26.95 -9.14
C GLN A 197 12.91 -27.86 -10.30
N LEU A 198 12.98 -27.32 -11.52
CA LEU A 198 13.19 -28.07 -12.75
C LEU A 198 14.45 -27.62 -13.47
N GLU A 199 15.03 -28.55 -14.23
CA GLU A 199 16.17 -28.25 -15.11
C GLU A 199 15.74 -27.35 -16.29
N PRO A 200 16.63 -26.50 -16.81
CA PRO A 200 16.37 -25.76 -18.04
C PRO A 200 15.93 -26.67 -19.19
N GLY A 201 14.90 -26.26 -19.91
CA GLY A 201 14.29 -27.02 -21.00
C GLY A 201 13.29 -28.10 -20.54
N ALA A 202 13.07 -28.27 -19.23
CA ALA A 202 12.07 -29.21 -18.72
C ALA A 202 10.68 -28.95 -19.30
N ARG A 203 9.95 -30.03 -19.60
CA ARG A 203 8.61 -29.96 -20.18
C ARG A 203 7.56 -29.79 -19.09
N VAL A 204 6.70 -28.80 -19.23
CA VAL A 204 5.65 -28.46 -18.25
C VAL A 204 4.31 -28.55 -18.93
N PHE A 205 3.41 -29.37 -18.37
CA PHE A 205 2.05 -29.49 -18.86
C PHE A 205 1.25 -28.23 -18.55
N LEU A 206 0.87 -27.51 -19.59
CA LEU A 206 0.18 -26.23 -19.50
C LEU A 206 -1.34 -26.43 -19.45
N ILE A 207 -1.98 -25.91 -18.40
CA ILE A 207 -3.43 -25.74 -18.25
C ILE A 207 -3.70 -24.22 -18.17
N GLY A 208 -3.77 -23.51 -19.28
CA GLY A 208 -3.98 -22.06 -19.25
C GLY A 208 -3.88 -21.42 -20.63
N GLY A 209 -3.86 -20.08 -20.66
CA GLY A 209 -3.71 -19.27 -21.88
C GLY A 209 -2.30 -18.72 -22.11
N ASP A 210 -2.17 -17.88 -23.13
CA ASP A 210 -0.92 -17.36 -23.71
C ASP A 210 0.01 -16.66 -22.70
N GLY A 211 -0.54 -15.97 -21.70
CA GLY A 211 0.25 -15.33 -20.64
C GLY A 211 1.11 -16.33 -19.86
N LEU A 212 0.55 -17.51 -19.58
CA LEU A 212 1.23 -18.58 -18.86
C LEU A 212 2.22 -19.33 -19.76
N GLU A 213 1.86 -19.54 -21.03
CA GLU A 213 2.78 -20.12 -22.03
C GLU A 213 4.03 -19.27 -22.19
N THR A 214 3.86 -17.96 -22.41
CA THR A 214 4.95 -16.99 -22.56
C THR A 214 5.85 -16.99 -21.33
N ALA A 215 5.26 -16.99 -20.13
CA ALA A 215 6.02 -16.98 -18.88
C ALA A 215 6.90 -18.24 -18.71
N LEU A 216 6.44 -19.42 -19.14
CA LEU A 216 7.24 -20.65 -19.10
C LEU A 216 8.43 -20.56 -20.06
N VAL A 217 8.19 -20.12 -21.30
CA VAL A 217 9.25 -19.96 -22.31
C VAL A 217 10.30 -18.96 -21.81
N ASP A 218 9.89 -17.81 -21.27
CA ASP A 218 10.79 -16.80 -20.72
C ASP A 218 11.58 -17.31 -19.51
N ALA A 219 11.03 -18.26 -18.76
CA ALA A 219 11.70 -18.93 -17.64
C ALA A 219 12.64 -20.07 -18.10
N GLY A 220 12.76 -20.32 -19.41
CA GLY A 220 13.58 -21.40 -19.98
C GLY A 220 12.95 -22.78 -19.86
N LEU A 221 11.63 -22.87 -19.68
CA LEU A 221 10.87 -24.11 -19.63
C LEU A 221 10.15 -24.35 -20.97
N THR A 222 9.81 -25.60 -21.25
CA THR A 222 9.10 -25.98 -22.49
C THR A 222 7.63 -26.26 -22.18
N PRO A 223 6.68 -25.37 -22.54
CA PRO A 223 5.25 -25.67 -22.39
C PRO A 223 4.85 -26.81 -23.32
N VAL A 224 4.08 -27.77 -22.80
CA VAL A 224 3.51 -28.88 -23.58
C VAL A 224 2.04 -29.06 -23.22
N THR A 225 1.24 -29.58 -24.15
CA THR A 225 -0.21 -29.79 -23.94
C THR A 225 -0.64 -31.24 -24.13
N GLU A 226 0.29 -32.12 -24.54
CA GLU A 226 0.04 -33.55 -24.71
C GLU A 226 0.74 -34.36 -23.62
N VAL A 227 0.06 -35.39 -23.11
CA VAL A 227 0.64 -36.30 -22.11
C VAL A 227 1.81 -37.11 -22.70
N ALA A 228 1.79 -37.35 -24.01
CA ALA A 228 2.84 -38.06 -24.74
C ALA A 228 4.17 -37.31 -24.76
N ASP A 229 4.15 -36.00 -24.49
CA ASP A 229 5.37 -35.20 -24.36
C ASP A 229 6.08 -35.42 -23.02
N GLU A 230 5.60 -36.33 -22.16
CA GLU A 230 6.24 -36.68 -20.88
C GLU A 230 6.57 -35.46 -20.01
N PRO A 231 5.56 -34.64 -19.63
CA PRO A 231 5.79 -33.48 -18.78
C PRO A 231 6.32 -33.89 -17.40
N GLN A 232 7.10 -33.00 -16.80
CA GLN A 232 7.71 -33.18 -15.48
C GLN A 232 6.95 -32.45 -14.37
N ALA A 233 6.12 -31.47 -14.73
CA ALA A 233 5.25 -30.73 -13.82
C ALA A 233 3.97 -30.28 -14.54
N VAL A 234 2.99 -29.83 -13.77
CA VAL A 234 1.75 -29.23 -14.24
C VAL A 234 1.69 -27.77 -13.79
N VAL A 235 1.33 -26.88 -14.70
CA VAL A 235 1.05 -25.48 -14.35
C VAL A 235 -0.35 -25.11 -14.78
N GLN A 236 -1.07 -24.41 -13.92
CA GLN A 236 -2.46 -24.05 -14.14
C GLN A 236 -2.69 -22.56 -13.97
N GLY A 237 -3.43 -21.98 -14.91
CA GLY A 237 -4.02 -20.65 -14.82
C GLY A 237 -5.33 -20.58 -15.57
N PHE A 238 -5.97 -19.41 -15.52
CA PHE A 238 -7.21 -19.18 -16.25
C PHE A 238 -6.96 -19.05 -17.76
N GLY A 239 -7.83 -19.64 -18.57
CA GLY A 239 -7.90 -19.43 -20.01
C GLY A 239 -9.35 -19.58 -20.49
N PRO A 240 -9.93 -18.57 -21.17
CA PRO A 240 -11.35 -18.59 -21.54
C PRO A 240 -11.69 -19.74 -22.51
N ASP A 241 -10.78 -20.04 -23.44
CA ASP A 241 -10.96 -21.07 -24.47
C ASP A 241 -10.22 -22.37 -24.15
N MET A 242 -9.92 -22.61 -22.87
CA MET A 242 -9.14 -23.77 -22.47
C MET A 242 -9.90 -25.09 -22.74
N PRO A 243 -9.33 -26.03 -23.51
CA PRO A 243 -10.01 -27.29 -23.81
C PRO A 243 -10.24 -28.14 -22.56
N TRP A 244 -11.46 -28.65 -22.38
CA TRP A 244 -11.78 -29.55 -21.26
C TRP A 244 -10.86 -30.78 -21.20
N GLY A 245 -10.49 -31.34 -22.36
CA GLY A 245 -9.56 -32.48 -22.42
C GLY A 245 -8.20 -32.18 -21.78
N ARG A 246 -7.73 -30.93 -21.85
CA ARG A 246 -6.47 -30.48 -21.23
C ARG A 246 -6.59 -30.44 -19.71
N VAL A 247 -7.74 -30.01 -19.17
CA VAL A 247 -8.04 -30.06 -17.73
C VAL A 247 -8.01 -31.50 -17.23
N VAL A 248 -8.69 -32.42 -17.92
CA VAL A 248 -8.75 -33.85 -17.55
C VAL A 248 -7.37 -34.51 -17.60
N ALA A 249 -6.60 -34.25 -18.66
CA ALA A 249 -5.24 -34.77 -18.80
C ALA A 249 -4.32 -34.24 -17.70
N GLY A 250 -4.38 -32.93 -17.43
CA GLY A 250 -3.65 -32.29 -16.35
C GLY A 250 -4.00 -32.85 -14.97
N ALA A 251 -5.29 -33.00 -14.65
CA ALA A 251 -5.73 -33.59 -13.40
C ALA A 251 -5.21 -35.02 -13.21
N THR A 252 -5.16 -35.80 -14.29
CA THR A 252 -4.60 -37.16 -14.28
C THR A 252 -3.09 -37.15 -13.98
N LEU A 253 -2.35 -36.19 -14.54
CA LEU A 253 -0.92 -36.00 -14.27
C LEU A 253 -0.65 -35.60 -12.81
N VAL A 254 -1.44 -34.65 -12.27
CA VAL A 254 -1.36 -34.27 -10.84
C VAL A 254 -1.60 -35.48 -9.94
N ARG A 255 -2.63 -36.28 -10.24
CA ARG A 255 -2.95 -37.50 -9.47
C ARG A 255 -1.84 -38.56 -9.53
N ARG A 256 -1.08 -38.61 -10.63
CA ARG A 256 0.13 -39.47 -10.75
C ARG A 256 1.32 -38.97 -9.93
N GLY A 257 1.22 -37.78 -9.33
CA GLY A 257 2.20 -37.24 -8.39
C GLY A 257 3.11 -36.17 -8.98
N LEU A 258 2.84 -35.66 -10.18
CA LEU A 258 3.63 -34.56 -10.73
C LEU A 258 3.50 -33.30 -9.85
N PRO A 259 4.58 -32.52 -9.67
CA PRO A 259 4.51 -31.17 -9.10
C PRO A 259 3.46 -30.34 -9.83
N TRP A 260 2.71 -29.55 -9.06
CA TRP A 260 1.59 -28.77 -9.58
C TRP A 260 1.62 -27.36 -9.01
N VAL A 261 1.64 -26.37 -9.90
CA VAL A 261 1.63 -24.94 -9.56
C VAL A 261 0.39 -24.28 -10.15
N ALA A 262 -0.37 -23.56 -9.35
CA ALA A 262 -1.50 -22.76 -9.78
C ALA A 262 -1.14 -21.28 -9.74
N SER A 263 -1.51 -20.52 -10.78
CA SER A 263 -1.23 -19.09 -10.86
C SER A 263 -2.02 -18.30 -9.82
N ASN A 264 -3.27 -18.66 -9.54
CA ASN A 264 -4.10 -18.10 -8.47
C ASN A 264 -5.22 -19.09 -8.12
N THR A 265 -5.93 -18.83 -7.03
CA THR A 265 -7.08 -19.62 -6.58
C THR A 265 -8.37 -18.79 -6.53
N ASP A 266 -8.48 -17.75 -7.36
CA ASP A 266 -9.63 -16.85 -7.35
C ASP A 266 -10.88 -17.61 -7.82
N MET A 267 -11.91 -17.68 -6.96
CA MET A 267 -13.12 -18.46 -7.23
C MET A 267 -14.00 -17.84 -8.31
N THR A 268 -13.92 -16.53 -8.50
CA THR A 268 -14.76 -15.77 -9.42
C THR A 268 -13.95 -14.77 -10.23
N PHE A 269 -14.45 -14.42 -11.41
CA PHE A 269 -13.94 -13.30 -12.21
C PHE A 269 -15.10 -12.55 -12.85
N PRO A 270 -14.95 -11.25 -13.15
CA PRO A 270 -16.01 -10.47 -13.81
C PRO A 270 -16.19 -10.86 -15.28
N THR A 271 -17.44 -11.02 -15.72
CA THR A 271 -17.87 -11.23 -17.12
C THR A 271 -18.96 -10.23 -17.52
N GLN A 272 -19.33 -10.20 -18.81
CA GLN A 272 -20.45 -9.36 -19.29
C GLN A 272 -21.79 -9.75 -18.64
N ASP A 273 -21.98 -11.02 -18.31
CA ASP A 273 -23.22 -11.57 -17.76
C ASP A 273 -23.22 -11.68 -16.22
N GLY A 274 -22.22 -11.09 -15.55
CA GLY A 274 -22.05 -11.15 -14.09
C GLY A 274 -20.77 -11.88 -13.67
N LEU A 275 -20.76 -12.47 -12.48
CA LEU A 275 -19.59 -13.22 -11.98
C LEU A 275 -19.53 -14.61 -12.62
N GLY A 276 -18.41 -14.92 -13.26
CA GLY A 276 -18.10 -16.24 -13.81
C GLY A 276 -17.15 -17.05 -12.91
N PRO A 277 -17.04 -18.37 -13.13
CA PRO A 277 -16.14 -19.24 -12.36
C PRO A 277 -14.67 -18.98 -12.70
N GLY A 278 -13.90 -18.53 -11.72
CA GLY A 278 -12.47 -18.25 -11.85
C GLY A 278 -11.59 -19.50 -11.83
N ASN A 279 -10.27 -19.29 -11.92
CA ASN A 279 -9.30 -20.39 -11.90
C ASN A 279 -9.41 -21.26 -10.64
N GLY A 280 -9.73 -20.66 -9.49
CA GLY A 280 -9.93 -21.36 -8.22
C GLY A 280 -10.99 -22.45 -8.30
N THR A 281 -12.04 -22.27 -9.09
CA THR A 281 -13.07 -23.31 -9.30
C THR A 281 -12.47 -24.54 -9.99
N LEU A 282 -11.60 -24.33 -10.99
CA LEU A 282 -10.90 -25.41 -11.68
C LEU A 282 -9.80 -26.03 -10.83
N VAL A 283 -9.07 -25.22 -10.05
CA VAL A 283 -8.10 -25.71 -9.06
C VAL A 283 -8.80 -26.64 -8.08
N ARG A 284 -9.95 -26.25 -7.53
CA ARG A 284 -10.71 -27.08 -6.59
C ARG A 284 -11.11 -28.41 -7.20
N LEU A 285 -11.59 -28.40 -8.44
CA LEU A 285 -11.94 -29.60 -9.18
C LEU A 285 -10.76 -30.57 -9.31
N ILE A 286 -9.59 -30.06 -9.70
CA ILE A 286 -8.38 -30.88 -9.85
C ILE A 286 -7.91 -31.37 -8.48
N ALA A 287 -7.92 -30.51 -7.46
CA ALA A 287 -7.48 -30.85 -6.11
C ALA A 287 -8.32 -31.97 -5.50
N ASP A 288 -9.65 -31.88 -5.61
CA ASP A 288 -10.58 -32.90 -5.11
C ASP A 288 -10.41 -34.23 -5.86
N PHE A 289 -10.21 -34.22 -7.18
CA PHE A 289 -9.99 -35.44 -7.96
C PHE A 289 -8.62 -36.09 -7.70
N ALA A 290 -7.58 -35.27 -7.57
CA ALA A 290 -6.20 -35.73 -7.39
C ALA A 290 -5.83 -35.98 -5.93
N GLU A 291 -6.67 -35.53 -4.98
CA GLU A 291 -6.43 -35.54 -3.53
C GLU A 291 -5.10 -34.84 -3.16
N ARG A 292 -4.81 -33.74 -3.83
CA ARG A 292 -3.56 -32.97 -3.71
C ARG A 292 -3.85 -31.49 -3.88
N GLU A 293 -3.09 -30.63 -3.20
CA GLU A 293 -3.17 -29.18 -3.35
C GLU A 293 -2.02 -28.66 -4.22
N PRO A 294 -2.21 -27.57 -4.98
CA PRO A 294 -1.13 -26.95 -5.74
C PRO A 294 -0.25 -26.08 -4.83
N VAL A 295 0.95 -25.78 -5.31
CA VAL A 295 1.65 -24.56 -4.88
C VAL A 295 0.99 -23.37 -5.58
N VAL A 296 0.50 -22.39 -4.81
CA VAL A 296 -0.13 -21.19 -5.37
C VAL A 296 0.93 -20.10 -5.55
N ALA A 297 1.01 -19.53 -6.75
CA ALA A 297 2.00 -18.51 -7.08
C ALA A 297 1.49 -17.07 -6.86
N GLY A 298 0.20 -16.84 -7.10
CA GLY A 298 -0.45 -15.54 -6.95
C GLY A 298 -0.75 -15.19 -5.50
N LYS A 299 -1.17 -13.94 -5.29
CA LYS A 299 -1.64 -13.44 -3.98
C LYS A 299 -2.81 -14.31 -3.47
N PRO A 300 -2.88 -14.61 -2.16
CA PRO A 300 -2.04 -14.11 -1.07
C PRO A 300 -0.70 -14.85 -0.87
N SER A 301 -0.33 -15.78 -1.75
CA SER A 301 0.93 -16.52 -1.57
C SER A 301 2.15 -15.64 -1.86
N PRO A 302 3.29 -15.85 -1.16
CA PRO A 302 4.51 -15.07 -1.35
C PRO A 302 5.09 -14.95 -2.78
N PRO A 303 5.01 -15.96 -3.68
CA PRO A 303 5.82 -15.97 -4.89
C PRO A 303 5.62 -14.76 -5.81
N LEU A 304 4.40 -14.24 -5.96
CA LEU A 304 4.15 -13.07 -6.81
C LEU A 304 4.89 -11.82 -6.28
N LEU A 305 4.79 -11.54 -4.99
CA LEU A 305 5.47 -10.37 -4.41
C LEU A 305 7.00 -10.55 -4.37
N GLN A 306 7.48 -11.77 -4.12
CA GLN A 306 8.90 -12.10 -4.21
C GLN A 306 9.44 -11.92 -5.64
N GLU A 307 8.67 -12.35 -6.64
CA GLU A 307 9.02 -12.17 -8.05
C GLU A 307 9.00 -10.68 -8.44
N THR A 308 8.04 -9.91 -7.91
CA THR A 308 8.01 -8.44 -8.09
C THR A 308 9.25 -7.78 -7.52
N GLN A 309 9.61 -8.12 -6.28
CA GLN A 309 10.82 -7.60 -5.62
C GLN A 309 12.09 -7.93 -6.42
N ARG A 310 12.13 -9.12 -7.03
CA ARG A 310 13.26 -9.56 -7.86
C ARG A 310 13.35 -8.80 -9.18
N ARG A 311 12.21 -8.51 -9.83
CA ARG A 311 12.15 -7.86 -11.15
C ARG A 311 12.29 -6.35 -11.07
N VAL A 312 11.52 -5.73 -10.19
CA VAL A 312 11.40 -4.27 -10.10
C VAL A 312 12.40 -3.69 -9.09
N GLY A 313 12.83 -4.49 -8.11
CA GLY A 313 13.74 -4.03 -7.07
C GLY A 313 13.00 -3.25 -5.97
N GLY A 314 13.74 -2.35 -5.30
CA GLY A 314 13.28 -1.67 -4.08
C GLY A 314 13.83 -2.32 -2.81
N GLN A 315 13.88 -1.56 -1.73
CA GLN A 315 14.27 -2.04 -0.39
C GLN A 315 13.17 -1.79 0.64
N ARG A 316 12.22 -0.90 0.33
CA ARG A 316 11.09 -0.54 1.18
C ARG A 316 9.79 -0.58 0.35
N PRO A 317 9.39 -1.75 -0.14
CA PRO A 317 8.15 -1.89 -0.90
C PRO A 317 6.92 -1.59 -0.03
N LEU A 318 5.89 -1.03 -0.66
CA LEU A 318 4.55 -0.85 -0.10
C LEU A 318 3.56 -1.57 -1.01
N MET A 319 2.85 -2.58 -0.50
CA MET A 319 1.76 -3.21 -1.24
C MET A 319 0.50 -2.33 -1.15
N VAL A 320 -0.14 -2.05 -2.28
CA VAL A 320 -1.37 -1.27 -2.38
C VAL A 320 -2.43 -2.16 -3.00
N GLY A 321 -3.54 -2.35 -2.29
CA GLY A 321 -4.58 -3.30 -2.64
C GLY A 321 -5.96 -2.85 -2.18
N ASP A 322 -7.01 -3.50 -2.68
CA ASP A 322 -8.40 -3.27 -2.28
C ASP A 322 -8.99 -4.47 -1.52
N ARG A 323 -8.22 -5.54 -1.33
CA ARG A 323 -8.66 -6.80 -0.72
C ARG A 323 -7.81 -7.23 0.46
N LEU A 324 -8.46 -7.53 1.59
CA LEU A 324 -7.80 -8.10 2.76
C LEU A 324 -7.25 -9.51 2.49
N ASP A 325 -8.05 -10.36 1.84
CA ASP A 325 -7.78 -11.79 1.65
C ASP A 325 -6.71 -12.10 0.60
N THR A 326 -6.36 -11.15 -0.26
CA THR A 326 -5.31 -11.31 -1.29
C THR A 326 -4.15 -10.33 -1.08
N ASP A 327 -4.41 -9.03 -1.08
CA ASP A 327 -3.35 -8.03 -1.16
C ASP A 327 -2.69 -7.81 0.19
N ILE A 328 -3.52 -7.59 1.22
CA ILE A 328 -3.05 -7.36 2.57
C ILE A 328 -2.47 -8.66 3.15
N ALA A 329 -3.18 -9.77 3.00
CA ALA A 329 -2.66 -11.09 3.36
C ALA A 329 -1.35 -11.42 2.63
N GLY A 330 -1.24 -11.08 1.34
CA GLY A 330 -0.01 -11.24 0.57
C GLY A 330 1.14 -10.40 1.11
N ALA A 331 0.89 -9.12 1.39
CA ALA A 331 1.88 -8.22 1.98
C ALA A 331 2.38 -8.75 3.33
N LEU A 332 1.47 -9.22 4.19
CA LEU A 332 1.80 -9.81 5.49
C LEU A 332 2.65 -11.08 5.34
N ALA A 333 2.34 -11.93 4.36
CA ALA A 333 3.09 -13.16 4.09
C ALA A 333 4.56 -12.91 3.69
N VAL A 334 4.88 -11.72 3.16
CA VAL A 334 6.24 -11.27 2.86
C VAL A 334 6.75 -10.17 3.78
N GLN A 335 6.01 -9.88 4.87
CA GLN A 335 6.34 -8.87 5.87
C GLN A 335 6.50 -7.44 5.29
N TRP A 336 5.70 -7.11 4.29
CA TRP A 336 5.66 -5.77 3.71
C TRP A 336 4.58 -4.92 4.36
N PRO A 337 4.80 -3.60 4.50
CA PRO A 337 3.74 -2.68 4.81
C PRO A 337 2.72 -2.66 3.67
N SER A 338 1.48 -2.37 4.02
CA SER A 338 0.37 -2.37 3.07
C SER A 338 -0.54 -1.16 3.22
N LEU A 339 -1.04 -0.66 2.09
CA LEU A 339 -2.07 0.37 2.00
C LEU A 339 -3.34 -0.28 1.41
N LEU A 340 -4.39 -0.36 2.22
CA LEU A 340 -5.71 -0.73 1.72
C LEU A 340 -6.41 0.54 1.18
N VAL A 341 -6.81 0.49 -0.09
CA VAL A 341 -7.72 1.47 -0.72
C VAL A 341 -9.15 0.94 -0.74
N LEU A 342 -10.12 1.83 -0.80
CA LEU A 342 -11.55 1.50 -0.62
C LEU A 342 -12.36 1.73 -1.90
N THR A 343 -11.66 1.66 -3.04
CA THR A 343 -12.21 1.77 -4.40
C THR A 343 -12.71 0.45 -4.97
N GLY A 344 -12.46 -0.67 -4.28
CA GLY A 344 -12.74 -2.02 -4.77
C GLY A 344 -13.61 -2.86 -3.85
N VAL A 345 -13.14 -4.06 -3.50
CA VAL A 345 -13.95 -5.12 -2.87
C VAL A 345 -14.16 -4.91 -1.37
N THR A 346 -13.11 -4.59 -0.61
CA THR A 346 -13.23 -4.52 0.84
C THR A 346 -14.07 -3.32 1.28
N GLY A 347 -15.19 -3.65 1.93
CA GLY A 347 -16.12 -2.67 2.51
C GLY A 347 -16.00 -2.54 4.02
N LEU A 348 -16.83 -1.66 4.59
CA LEU A 348 -16.82 -1.34 6.03
C LEU A 348 -16.96 -2.58 6.93
N ALA A 349 -17.93 -3.45 6.64
CA ALA A 349 -18.20 -4.63 7.45
C ALA A 349 -17.02 -5.61 7.49
N GLU A 350 -16.31 -5.76 6.38
CA GLU A 350 -15.13 -6.62 6.30
C GLU A 350 -13.94 -5.99 7.03
N LEU A 351 -13.73 -4.67 6.84
CA LEU A 351 -12.66 -3.93 7.52
C LEU A 351 -12.78 -3.98 9.05
N VAL A 352 -13.97 -3.72 9.60
CA VAL A 352 -14.18 -3.72 11.07
C VAL A 352 -14.05 -5.12 11.67
N ALA A 353 -14.22 -6.17 10.87
CA ALA A 353 -14.08 -7.57 11.27
C ALA A 353 -12.65 -8.11 11.13
N ALA A 354 -11.71 -7.34 10.58
CA ALA A 354 -10.32 -7.76 10.37
C ALA A 354 -9.59 -8.02 11.69
N ARG A 355 -9.09 -9.25 11.85
CA ARG A 355 -8.38 -9.71 13.04
C ARG A 355 -6.90 -9.33 13.02
N PRO A 356 -6.18 -9.42 14.15
CA PRO A 356 -4.73 -9.33 14.15
C PRO A 356 -4.13 -10.33 13.15
N GLY A 357 -3.27 -9.86 12.24
CA GLY A 357 -2.75 -10.66 11.13
C GLY A 357 -3.56 -10.59 9.83
N GLU A 358 -4.61 -9.78 9.77
CA GLU A 358 -5.38 -9.48 8.54
C GLU A 358 -5.41 -7.98 8.23
N ARG A 359 -4.91 -7.15 9.16
CA ARG A 359 -5.06 -5.69 9.12
C ARG A 359 -4.00 -5.03 8.22
N PRO A 360 -4.39 -4.02 7.42
CA PRO A 360 -3.45 -3.23 6.65
C PRO A 360 -2.63 -2.29 7.54
N THR A 361 -1.46 -1.87 7.07
CA THR A 361 -0.63 -0.85 7.76
C THR A 361 -1.23 0.55 7.63
N TYR A 362 -1.78 0.86 6.45
CA TYR A 362 -2.33 2.15 6.09
C TYR A 362 -3.70 1.99 5.47
N LEU A 363 -4.52 3.04 5.61
CA LEU A 363 -5.85 3.13 5.03
C LEU A 363 -5.97 4.44 4.26
N ALA A 364 -6.54 4.35 3.07
CA ALA A 364 -6.95 5.50 2.29
C ALA A 364 -8.22 5.17 1.51
N GLU A 365 -8.95 6.21 1.10
CA GLU A 365 -10.09 6.03 0.21
C GLU A 365 -9.63 5.54 -1.17
N ASP A 366 -8.58 6.16 -1.71
CA ASP A 366 -8.03 5.90 -3.03
C ASP A 366 -6.49 6.09 -3.07
N LEU A 367 -5.91 6.04 -4.27
CA LEU A 367 -4.49 6.24 -4.51
C LEU A 367 -3.97 7.65 -4.16
N GLY A 368 -4.83 8.63 -3.91
CA GLY A 368 -4.46 9.92 -3.35
C GLY A 368 -3.80 9.79 -1.99
N GLY A 369 -4.10 8.71 -1.25
CA GLY A 369 -3.45 8.33 0.00
C GLY A 369 -1.93 8.17 -0.09
N LEU A 370 -1.38 7.87 -1.27
CA LEU A 370 0.08 7.78 -1.48
C LEU A 370 0.77 9.14 -1.34
N LEU A 371 0.05 10.24 -1.57
CA LEU A 371 0.61 11.58 -1.70
C LEU A 371 0.53 12.41 -0.42
N VAL A 372 -0.04 11.85 0.64
CA VAL A 372 -0.28 12.51 1.93
C VAL A 372 0.38 11.74 3.06
N ALA A 373 0.51 12.40 4.22
CA ALA A 373 0.87 11.73 5.46
C ALA A 373 -0.36 11.02 6.03
N HIS A 374 -0.13 9.92 6.75
CA HIS A 374 -1.17 9.15 7.43
C HIS A 374 -1.06 9.43 8.93
N PRO A 375 -1.88 10.33 9.50
CA PRO A 375 -1.89 10.54 10.94
C PRO A 375 -2.33 9.27 11.67
N GLU A 376 -1.67 9.00 12.78
CA GLU A 376 -1.97 7.86 13.62
C GLU A 376 -3.18 8.15 14.52
N PRO A 377 -4.19 7.26 14.58
CA PRO A 377 -5.27 7.36 15.55
C PRO A 377 -4.77 7.36 16.99
N GLN A 378 -5.22 8.34 17.77
CA GLN A 378 -4.85 8.46 19.18
C GLN A 378 -6.03 8.09 20.07
N ARG A 379 -5.76 7.43 21.20
CA ARG A 379 -6.77 7.12 22.20
C ARG A 379 -7.09 8.36 23.04
N ASP A 380 -8.38 8.65 23.22
CA ASP A 380 -8.92 9.69 24.10
C ASP A 380 -10.10 9.14 24.91
N GLY A 381 -9.78 8.59 26.09
CA GLY A 381 -10.72 7.80 26.90
C GLY A 381 -11.08 6.49 26.19
N ASP A 382 -12.38 6.28 25.98
CA ASP A 382 -12.93 5.11 25.29
C ASP A 382 -13.10 5.32 23.77
N ALA A 383 -12.58 6.45 23.26
CA ALA A 383 -12.65 6.78 21.83
C ALA A 383 -11.27 6.83 21.19
N TRP A 384 -11.28 6.73 19.87
CA TRP A 384 -10.15 6.94 18.97
C TRP A 384 -10.37 8.22 18.18
N VAL A 385 -9.37 9.09 18.14
CA VAL A 385 -9.41 10.39 17.46
C VAL A 385 -8.33 10.52 16.41
N VAL A 386 -8.68 11.04 15.24
CA VAL A 386 -7.75 11.36 14.15
C VAL A 386 -8.37 12.34 13.18
N GLY A 387 -7.61 13.36 12.76
CA GLY A 387 -8.02 14.26 11.67
C GLY A 387 -9.37 14.95 11.84
N GLY A 388 -9.80 15.21 13.09
CA GLY A 388 -11.09 15.82 13.43
C GLY A 388 -12.24 14.82 13.66
N TRP A 389 -12.02 13.54 13.39
CA TRP A 389 -12.96 12.45 13.69
C TRP A 389 -12.72 11.87 15.08
N ARG A 390 -13.83 11.46 15.72
CA ARG A 390 -13.87 10.67 16.96
C ARG A 390 -14.75 9.44 16.73
N ALA A 391 -14.19 8.26 16.91
CA ALA A 391 -14.91 6.98 16.84
C ALA A 391 -14.87 6.25 18.18
N GLN A 392 -15.96 5.62 18.58
CA GLN A 392 -16.04 4.84 19.81
C GLN A 392 -17.05 3.69 19.67
N VAL A 393 -16.82 2.59 20.39
CA VAL A 393 -17.77 1.49 20.48
C VAL A 393 -18.47 1.55 21.84
N GLY A 394 -19.80 1.52 21.83
CA GLY A 394 -20.62 1.46 23.03
C GLY A 394 -21.82 0.56 22.83
N ASP A 395 -22.09 -0.32 23.79
CA ASP A 395 -23.13 -1.36 23.70
C ASP A 395 -22.99 -2.25 22.45
N GLY A 396 -21.74 -2.56 22.07
CA GLY A 396 -21.42 -3.35 20.88
C GLY A 396 -21.67 -2.64 19.54
N ARG A 397 -21.95 -1.32 19.55
CA ARG A 397 -22.21 -0.54 18.34
C ARG A 397 -21.17 0.55 18.12
N LEU A 398 -20.66 0.65 16.90
CA LEU A 398 -19.72 1.69 16.51
C LEU A 398 -20.46 3.02 16.27
N ARG A 399 -19.92 4.11 16.83
CA ARG A 399 -20.40 5.49 16.64
C ARG A 399 -19.23 6.37 16.22
N VAL A 400 -19.48 7.28 15.29
CA VAL A 400 -18.47 8.20 14.76
C VAL A 400 -19.06 9.60 14.70
N ASP A 401 -18.36 10.56 15.29
CA ASP A 401 -18.73 11.97 15.32
C ASP A 401 -17.54 12.82 14.86
N GLY A 402 -17.83 14.02 14.33
CA GLY A 402 -16.81 14.99 13.93
C GLY A 402 -16.86 15.36 12.45
N ASP A 403 -15.77 15.98 11.98
CA ASP A 403 -15.55 16.35 10.60
C ASP A 403 -14.07 16.20 10.24
N GLY A 404 -13.76 16.01 8.96
CA GLY A 404 -12.39 15.74 8.55
C GLY A 404 -12.28 15.25 7.13
N THR A 405 -11.18 14.57 6.81
CA THR A 405 -11.04 13.85 5.54
C THR A 405 -11.71 12.48 5.65
N SER A 406 -12.16 11.93 4.51
CA SER A 406 -12.69 10.57 4.45
C SER A 406 -11.64 9.53 4.88
N GLY A 407 -10.38 9.69 4.47
CA GLY A 407 -9.29 8.81 4.91
C GLY A 407 -9.11 8.78 6.44
N ASP A 408 -9.22 9.93 7.12
CA ASP A 408 -9.16 9.97 8.58
C ASP A 408 -10.38 9.32 9.24
N TRP A 409 -11.57 9.43 8.63
CA TRP A 409 -12.77 8.74 9.11
C TRP A 409 -12.55 7.22 9.14
N TRP A 410 -12.01 6.66 8.05
CA TRP A 410 -11.72 5.24 7.95
C TRP A 410 -10.69 4.77 8.99
N ARG A 411 -9.65 5.57 9.25
CA ARG A 411 -8.65 5.28 10.29
C ARG A 411 -9.25 5.30 11.69
N ALA A 412 -10.11 6.27 12.01
CA ALA A 412 -10.80 6.34 13.30
C ALA A 412 -11.70 5.11 13.52
N VAL A 413 -12.48 4.76 12.50
CA VAL A 413 -13.39 3.61 12.48
C VAL A 413 -12.63 2.30 12.67
N ALA A 414 -11.57 2.08 11.89
CA ALA A 414 -10.76 0.87 11.97
C ALA A 414 -10.13 0.73 13.36
N ALA A 415 -9.46 1.77 13.88
CA ALA A 415 -8.83 1.73 15.19
C ALA A 415 -9.84 1.42 16.31
N SER A 416 -11.00 2.08 16.30
CA SER A 416 -12.04 1.83 17.30
C SER A 416 -12.65 0.44 17.20
N ALA A 417 -12.92 -0.05 16.00
CA ALA A 417 -13.51 -1.36 15.80
C ALA A 417 -12.53 -2.49 16.12
N TRP A 418 -11.27 -2.35 15.73
CA TRP A 418 -10.22 -3.33 16.01
C TRP A 418 -9.90 -3.42 17.50
N SER A 419 -9.84 -2.28 18.19
CA SER A 419 -9.67 -2.25 19.65
C SER A 419 -10.81 -2.99 20.35
N ALA A 420 -12.06 -2.75 19.96
CA ALA A 420 -13.21 -3.45 20.53
C ALA A 420 -13.22 -4.94 20.18
N LEU A 421 -12.91 -5.31 18.93
CA LEU A 421 -12.82 -6.70 18.48
C LEU A 421 -11.76 -7.47 19.28
N ASP A 422 -10.60 -6.85 19.53
CA ASP A 422 -9.51 -7.49 20.28
C ASP A 422 -9.85 -7.66 21.77
N GLU A 423 -10.59 -6.70 22.35
CA GLU A 423 -10.99 -6.73 23.76
C GLU A 423 -12.20 -7.64 24.02
N GLU A 424 -13.22 -7.61 23.14
CA GLU A 424 -14.52 -8.27 23.33
C GLU A 424 -14.66 -9.58 22.53
N GLY A 425 -13.80 -9.81 21.54
CA GLY A 425 -13.81 -11.01 20.68
C GLY A 425 -14.89 -11.01 19.60
N ALA A 426 -15.65 -9.92 19.45
CA ALA A 426 -16.69 -9.76 18.43
C ALA A 426 -16.57 -8.39 17.74
N ALA A 427 -16.81 -8.36 16.42
CA ALA A 427 -16.79 -7.13 15.66
C ALA A 427 -18.01 -6.27 16.03
N PRO A 428 -17.86 -4.95 16.22
CA PRO A 428 -18.98 -4.09 16.57
C PRO A 428 -19.97 -3.96 15.42
N ASP A 429 -21.24 -3.71 15.75
CA ASP A 429 -22.26 -3.36 14.78
C ASP A 429 -21.92 -2.02 14.12
N CYS A 430 -21.64 -2.05 12.81
CA CYS A 430 -21.41 -0.88 11.97
C CYS A 430 -22.63 -0.54 11.09
N SER A 431 -23.79 -1.15 11.33
CA SER A 431 -24.99 -0.91 10.52
C SER A 431 -25.45 0.55 10.62
N GLY A 432 -25.74 1.13 9.46
CA GLY A 432 -26.18 2.51 9.33
C GLY A 432 -25.05 3.55 9.42
N LEU A 433 -23.79 3.14 9.55
CA LEU A 433 -22.66 4.04 9.34
C LEU A 433 -22.38 4.17 7.85
N CYS A 434 -22.25 5.41 7.39
CA CYS A 434 -21.80 5.73 6.05
C CYS A 434 -20.51 6.53 6.15
N PRO A 435 -19.47 6.19 5.36
CA PRO A 435 -18.33 7.07 5.18
C PRO A 435 -18.81 8.45 4.67
N PRO A 436 -18.15 9.55 5.06
CA PRO A 436 -18.48 10.86 4.53
C PRO A 436 -18.30 10.87 3.01
N GLU A 437 -19.25 11.46 2.28
CA GLU A 437 -19.11 11.67 0.83
C GLU A 437 -17.87 12.54 0.54
N GLN A 438 -17.28 12.36 -0.65
CA GLN A 438 -16.21 13.23 -1.13
C GLN A 438 -16.69 14.68 -1.14
N GLY A 439 -16.37 15.42 -0.10
CA GLY A 439 -16.50 16.87 -0.13
C GLY A 439 -15.55 17.37 -1.20
N GLU A 440 -16.09 17.86 -2.33
CA GLU A 440 -15.35 18.72 -3.24
C GLU A 440 -14.66 19.81 -2.39
N ARG A 441 -13.34 19.73 -2.26
CA ARG A 441 -12.53 20.79 -1.64
C ARG A 441 -11.43 21.23 -2.58
#